data_AF-A0A3M1K2N9-F1
#
_entry.id   AF-A0A3M1K2N9-F1
#
_cell.length_a   1.000
_cell.length_b   1.000
_cell.length_c   1.000
_cell.angle_alpha   90.00
_cell.angle_beta   90.00
_cell.angle_gamma   90.00
#
_symmetry.space_group_name_H-M   'P 1'
#
loop_
_entity.id
_entity.type
_entity.pdbx_description
1 polymer ?
#
loop_
_entity_poly.entity_id
_entity_poly.type
_entity_poly.pdbx_seq_one_letter_code
_entity_poly.pdbx_strand_id
1 'polypeptide(L)'
;MSTVEQSFYTVGGVVAYGPDNKRATKLVARVYSGLDGDKPKAVEEWSVDEGDIRQDPSIREQVTEFFKRHGAKPEPLPDLVCGCPHEEGVDYPVGRKCPHCHFWHDIDPLTLEPIEPPVATLSPEEVLRELSKADATEQPLEALESADAQREALTEPLLQAMEKGVAQPEDLSEGDGMLFGYACYLLAMWREPRAYPLMVRWLSLPDEQAFDLGGDTVTESGNRLLASVYDGNPEPILNLIHNEKANPYCRGEAVMALCRLANWGEMPRDAVIEIYRKLIGHCVEKKNSPLWDYVVQACVNMEALELFPEIRAAFERGLEEPMFVDREDLDEVEAGPRGWWIEQDIADRPPIMDVASETVWWKCFSDEEDFFDFDPEDYLDSDEDFLASAGELGLGDVIESNAPVRSGKKVGRNEPCPCGSGKKYKKCCGK
;
A
#
# COMPACT_ATOMS: atom_id res chain seq x y z
N MET A 1 -42.26 27.19 -11.61
CA MET A 1 -41.39 26.67 -12.67
C MET A 1 -40.67 25.46 -12.10
N SER A 2 -40.86 24.33 -12.78
CA SER A 2 -40.23 23.02 -12.65
C SER A 2 -39.08 22.87 -11.64
N THR A 3 -39.29 22.06 -10.61
CA THR A 3 -38.24 21.32 -9.89
C THR A 3 -37.53 20.42 -10.90
N VAL A 4 -36.29 20.74 -11.26
CA VAL A 4 -35.42 19.81 -11.97
C VAL A 4 -34.94 18.81 -10.91
N GLU A 5 -35.53 17.62 -10.88
CA GLU A 5 -34.89 16.46 -10.26
C GLU A 5 -33.54 16.29 -10.96
N GLN A 6 -32.44 16.56 -10.25
CA GLN A 6 -31.12 16.11 -10.69
C GLN A 6 -31.18 14.57 -10.69
N SER A 7 -31.40 13.98 -11.85
CA SER A 7 -31.40 12.52 -12.00
C SER A 7 -29.98 12.03 -11.78
N PHE A 8 -29.69 11.52 -10.59
CA PHE A 8 -28.51 10.70 -10.35
C PHE A 8 -28.58 9.50 -11.29
N TYR A 9 -27.70 9.44 -12.28
CA TYR A 9 -27.61 8.28 -13.16
C TYR A 9 -26.94 7.15 -12.37
N THR A 10 -27.56 5.97 -12.41
CA THR A 10 -27.01 4.76 -11.81
C THR A 10 -26.43 3.93 -12.96
N VAL A 11 -25.13 3.67 -12.93
CA VAL A 11 -24.44 2.88 -13.96
C VAL A 11 -24.14 1.50 -13.41
N GLY A 12 -24.49 0.48 -14.18
CA GLY A 12 -24.14 -0.90 -13.90
C GLY A 12 -23.03 -1.36 -14.84
N GLY A 13 -22.19 -2.28 -14.37
CA GLY A 13 -21.23 -2.99 -15.20
C GLY A 13 -21.13 -4.45 -14.76
N VAL A 14 -20.94 -5.37 -15.70
CA VAL A 14 -20.68 -6.79 -15.42
C VAL A 14 -19.42 -7.23 -16.15
N VAL A 15 -18.51 -7.89 -15.44
CA VAL A 15 -17.25 -8.40 -15.98
C VAL A 15 -17.22 -9.91 -15.83
N ALA A 16 -16.71 -10.61 -16.85
CA ALA A 16 -16.51 -12.05 -16.82
C ALA A 16 -15.05 -12.40 -16.59
N TYR A 17 -14.83 -13.43 -15.78
CA TYR A 17 -13.53 -13.98 -15.46
C TYR A 17 -13.55 -15.49 -15.69
N GLY A 18 -12.39 -16.05 -16.01
CA GLY A 18 -12.31 -17.43 -16.46
C GLY A 18 -10.88 -17.94 -16.57
N PRO A 19 -10.68 -19.27 -16.56
CA PRO A 19 -9.34 -19.84 -16.57
C PRO A 19 -8.57 -19.58 -17.88
N ASP A 20 -9.27 -19.15 -18.93
CA ASP A 20 -8.74 -18.71 -20.22
C ASP A 20 -9.67 -17.65 -20.84
N ASN A 21 -9.30 -17.12 -22.02
CA ASN A 21 -10.07 -16.10 -22.72
C ASN A 21 -11.35 -16.60 -23.42
N LYS A 22 -11.68 -17.89 -23.34
CA LYS A 22 -12.84 -18.48 -24.04
C LYS A 22 -13.96 -18.86 -23.10
N ARG A 23 -13.62 -19.35 -21.91
CA ARG A 23 -14.58 -19.89 -20.95
C ARG A 23 -14.67 -18.99 -19.73
N ALA A 24 -15.84 -18.38 -19.51
CA ALA A 24 -16.14 -17.65 -18.28
C ALA A 24 -16.66 -18.60 -17.19
N THR A 25 -16.12 -18.50 -15.98
CA THR A 25 -16.55 -19.28 -14.80
C THR A 25 -16.95 -18.41 -13.62
N LYS A 26 -16.62 -17.12 -13.62
CA LYS A 26 -17.03 -16.12 -12.62
C LYS A 26 -17.60 -14.88 -13.32
N LEU A 27 -18.67 -14.31 -12.77
CA LEU A 27 -19.21 -13.00 -13.15
C LEU A 27 -19.22 -12.09 -11.92
N VAL A 28 -18.79 -10.85 -12.09
CA VAL A 28 -18.85 -9.81 -11.06
C VAL A 28 -19.65 -8.64 -11.62
N ALA A 29 -20.78 -8.32 -10.98
CA ALA A 29 -21.59 -7.16 -11.33
C ALA A 29 -21.45 -6.07 -10.28
N ARG A 30 -21.29 -4.83 -10.74
CA ARG A 30 -21.13 -3.64 -9.90
C ARG A 30 -22.11 -2.57 -10.30
N VAL A 31 -22.62 -1.82 -9.32
CA VAL A 31 -23.49 -0.66 -9.53
C VAL A 31 -22.88 0.56 -8.86
N TYR A 32 -22.77 1.65 -9.60
CA TYR A 32 -22.23 2.93 -9.15
C TYR A 32 -23.34 3.99 -9.13
N SER A 33 -23.21 4.99 -8.25
CA SER A 33 -24.17 6.10 -8.15
C SER A 33 -23.45 7.44 -7.97
N GLY A 34 -23.77 8.43 -8.81
CA GLY A 34 -23.29 9.81 -8.63
C GLY A 34 -21.90 10.07 -9.19
N LEU A 35 -21.30 11.21 -8.79
CA LEU A 35 -19.98 11.68 -9.21
C LEU A 35 -18.81 10.99 -8.47
N ASP A 36 -19.10 10.20 -7.43
CA ASP A 36 -18.13 9.41 -6.66
C ASP A 36 -17.78 8.11 -7.41
N GLY A 37 -17.14 8.26 -8.58
CA GLY A 37 -16.89 7.20 -9.55
C GLY A 37 -16.03 6.03 -9.08
N ASP A 38 -15.40 6.12 -7.90
CA ASP A 38 -14.41 5.13 -7.46
C ASP A 38 -15.00 3.97 -6.67
N LYS A 39 -16.20 4.10 -6.07
CA LYS A 39 -16.76 3.06 -5.19
C LYS A 39 -18.10 2.51 -5.68
N PRO A 40 -18.23 1.19 -5.86
CA PRO A 40 -19.51 0.59 -6.18
C PRO A 40 -20.44 0.64 -4.96
N LYS A 41 -21.67 1.10 -5.17
CA LYS A 41 -22.77 1.06 -4.20
C LYS A 41 -23.25 -0.36 -3.92
N ALA A 42 -23.11 -1.26 -4.89
CA ALA A 42 -23.45 -2.67 -4.75
C ALA A 42 -22.54 -3.52 -5.63
N VAL A 43 -22.16 -4.69 -5.11
CA VAL A 43 -21.42 -5.72 -5.82
C VAL A 43 -22.13 -7.06 -5.58
N GLU A 44 -22.26 -7.87 -6.63
CA GLU A 44 -22.72 -9.26 -6.52
C GLU A 44 -21.88 -10.14 -7.46
N GLU A 45 -21.58 -11.35 -7.00
CA GLU A 45 -20.71 -12.28 -7.71
C GLU A 45 -21.38 -13.64 -7.87
N TRP A 46 -21.12 -14.28 -9.01
CA TRP A 46 -21.60 -15.62 -9.32
C TRP A 46 -20.47 -16.46 -9.89
N SER A 47 -20.43 -17.74 -9.53
CA SER A 47 -19.44 -18.69 -10.04
C SER A 47 -20.07 -20.04 -10.37
N VAL A 48 -19.43 -20.77 -11.29
CA VAL A 48 -19.78 -22.16 -11.64
C VAL A 48 -18.51 -23.01 -11.73
N ASP A 49 -18.60 -24.26 -11.28
CA ASP A 49 -17.46 -25.19 -11.31
C ASP A 49 -17.18 -25.73 -12.72
N GLU A 50 -18.24 -25.92 -13.52
CA GLU A 50 -18.17 -26.47 -14.87
C GLU A 50 -19.04 -25.71 -15.87
N GLY A 51 -18.61 -25.71 -17.13
CA GLY A 51 -19.32 -25.02 -18.23
C GLY A 51 -18.89 -23.56 -18.40
N ASP A 52 -19.69 -22.81 -19.15
CA ASP A 52 -19.53 -21.36 -19.32
C ASP A 52 -20.72 -20.65 -18.67
N ILE A 53 -20.44 -19.86 -17.63
CA ILE A 53 -21.46 -19.19 -16.81
C ILE A 53 -22.38 -18.28 -17.63
N ARG A 54 -21.91 -17.77 -18.76
CA ARG A 54 -22.69 -16.87 -19.64
C ARG A 54 -23.81 -17.59 -20.37
N GLN A 55 -23.73 -18.92 -20.46
CA GLN A 55 -24.74 -19.78 -21.06
C GLN A 55 -25.81 -20.23 -20.07
N ASP A 56 -25.64 -19.95 -18.77
CA ASP A 56 -26.61 -20.33 -17.74
C ASP A 56 -27.79 -19.32 -17.73
N PRO A 57 -29.03 -19.76 -18.05
CA PRO A 57 -30.19 -18.87 -18.07
C PRO A 57 -30.61 -18.40 -16.68
N SER A 58 -30.38 -19.19 -15.63
CA SER A 58 -30.68 -18.82 -14.24
C SER A 58 -29.75 -17.70 -13.78
N ILE A 59 -28.45 -17.80 -14.08
CA ILE A 59 -27.49 -16.74 -13.74
C ILE A 59 -27.84 -15.44 -14.48
N ARG A 60 -28.21 -15.53 -15.76
CA ARG A 60 -28.62 -14.35 -16.54
C ARG A 60 -29.84 -13.63 -15.93
N GLU A 61 -30.80 -14.39 -15.43
CA GLU A 61 -31.96 -13.84 -14.72
C GLU A 61 -31.56 -13.16 -13.42
N GLN A 62 -30.66 -13.77 -12.64
CA GLN A 62 -30.14 -13.20 -11.39
C GLN A 62 -29.40 -11.89 -11.62
N VAL A 63 -28.49 -11.82 -12.60
CA VAL A 63 -27.78 -10.58 -12.97
C VAL A 63 -28.76 -9.48 -13.38
N THR A 64 -29.80 -9.83 -14.14
CA THR A 64 -30.85 -8.88 -14.54
C THR A 64 -31.62 -8.36 -13.33
N GLU A 65 -31.95 -9.22 -12.38
CA GLU A 65 -32.66 -8.86 -11.16
C GLU A 65 -31.80 -8.00 -10.22
N PHE A 66 -30.49 -8.28 -10.13
CA PHE A 66 -29.52 -7.46 -9.42
C PHE A 66 -29.57 -6.01 -9.90
N PHE A 67 -29.38 -5.76 -11.20
CA PHE A 67 -29.40 -4.38 -11.73
C PHE A 67 -30.76 -3.69 -11.51
N LYS A 68 -31.87 -4.41 -11.72
CA LYS A 68 -33.21 -3.87 -11.45
C LYS A 68 -33.41 -3.47 -9.99
N ARG A 69 -33.00 -4.33 -9.05
CA ARG A 69 -33.08 -4.09 -7.61
C ARG A 69 -32.32 -2.83 -7.20
N HIS A 70 -31.24 -2.51 -7.89
CA HIS A 70 -30.41 -1.34 -7.62
C HIS A 70 -30.72 -0.12 -8.51
N GLY A 71 -31.75 -0.19 -9.36
CA GLY A 71 -32.17 0.94 -10.22
C GLY A 71 -31.22 1.21 -11.39
N ALA A 72 -30.33 0.28 -11.72
CA ALA A 72 -29.46 0.31 -12.89
C ALA A 72 -30.16 -0.33 -14.10
N LYS A 73 -29.77 0.07 -15.31
CA LYS A 73 -30.19 -0.66 -16.51
C LYS A 73 -29.50 -2.03 -16.53
N PRO A 74 -30.22 -3.13 -16.84
CA PRO A 74 -29.59 -4.42 -17.02
C PRO A 74 -28.60 -4.37 -18.19
N GLU A 75 -27.37 -4.78 -17.93
CA GLU A 75 -26.34 -4.91 -18.96
C GLU A 75 -26.33 -6.34 -19.53
N PRO A 76 -26.03 -6.52 -20.83
CA PRO A 76 -25.79 -7.84 -21.40
C PRO A 76 -24.56 -8.48 -20.75
N LEU A 77 -24.54 -9.82 -20.70
CA LEU A 77 -23.34 -10.52 -20.26
C LEU A 77 -22.19 -10.29 -21.26
N PRO A 78 -20.96 -10.07 -20.78
CA PRO A 78 -19.85 -9.72 -21.65
C PRO A 78 -19.36 -10.92 -22.46
N ASP A 79 -19.01 -10.67 -23.72
CA ASP A 79 -18.39 -11.67 -24.60
C ASP A 79 -16.89 -11.86 -24.28
N LEU A 80 -16.23 -10.83 -23.75
CA LEU A 80 -14.84 -10.88 -23.33
C LEU A 80 -14.72 -11.44 -21.91
N VAL A 81 -13.72 -12.30 -21.71
CA VAL A 81 -13.26 -12.74 -20.39
C VAL A 81 -12.03 -11.90 -20.04
N CYS A 82 -12.10 -11.13 -18.97
CA CYS A 82 -11.13 -10.07 -18.64
C CYS A 82 -10.16 -10.48 -17.53
N GLY A 83 -9.82 -11.77 -17.44
CA GLY A 83 -8.81 -12.26 -16.50
C GLY A 83 -9.19 -13.54 -15.75
N CYS A 84 -8.38 -13.84 -14.75
CA CYS A 84 -8.48 -15.01 -13.89
C CYS A 84 -9.71 -14.96 -12.97
N PRO A 85 -10.42 -16.08 -12.70
CA PRO A 85 -11.53 -16.10 -11.75
C PRO A 85 -11.06 -16.13 -10.30
N HIS A 86 -9.78 -16.40 -10.05
CA HIS A 86 -9.16 -16.36 -8.73
C HIS A 86 -8.72 -14.93 -8.42
N GLU A 87 -8.93 -14.52 -7.18
CA GLU A 87 -8.76 -13.17 -6.71
C GLU A 87 -7.45 -12.99 -5.94
N GLU A 88 -6.68 -11.99 -6.35
CA GLU A 88 -5.42 -11.62 -5.71
C GLU A 88 -5.68 -11.09 -4.28
N GLY A 89 -4.86 -11.51 -3.32
CA GLY A 89 -5.07 -11.23 -1.89
C GLY A 89 -6.11 -12.13 -1.21
N VAL A 90 -6.91 -12.90 -1.98
CA VAL A 90 -7.91 -13.84 -1.45
C VAL A 90 -7.50 -15.29 -1.73
N ASP A 91 -7.31 -15.64 -3.00
CA ASP A 91 -6.97 -16.99 -3.43
C ASP A 91 -5.45 -17.22 -3.54
N TYR A 92 -4.69 -16.15 -3.76
CA TYR A 92 -3.22 -16.17 -3.85
C TYR A 92 -2.62 -14.83 -3.41
N PRO A 93 -1.33 -14.78 -3.05
CA PRO A 93 -0.75 -13.57 -2.47
C PRO A 93 -0.69 -12.37 -3.43
N VAL A 94 -0.75 -11.16 -2.87
CA VAL A 94 -0.68 -9.90 -3.63
C VAL A 94 0.67 -9.73 -4.35
N GLY A 95 0.62 -9.27 -5.59
CA GLY A 95 1.73 -9.12 -6.52
C GLY A 95 2.25 -10.44 -7.06
N ARG A 96 1.49 -11.54 -6.99
CA ARG A 96 1.90 -12.86 -7.50
C ARG A 96 1.08 -13.27 -8.72
N LYS A 97 1.69 -14.05 -9.61
CA LYS A 97 0.96 -14.69 -10.70
C LYS A 97 0.07 -15.81 -10.14
N CYS A 98 -1.19 -15.86 -10.55
CA CYS A 98 -2.14 -16.88 -10.10
C CYS A 98 -1.61 -18.31 -10.38
N PRO A 99 -1.52 -19.22 -9.39
CA PRO A 99 -0.97 -20.56 -9.59
C PRO A 99 -1.91 -21.52 -10.36
N HIS A 100 -3.16 -21.12 -10.58
CA HIS A 100 -4.19 -21.97 -11.19
C HIS A 100 -4.45 -21.64 -12.66
N CYS A 101 -4.20 -20.40 -13.10
CA CYS A 101 -4.55 -19.93 -14.43
C CYS A 101 -3.34 -19.39 -15.18
N HIS A 102 -2.46 -20.29 -15.63
CA HIS A 102 -1.23 -19.95 -16.35
C HIS A 102 -1.46 -19.17 -17.65
N PHE A 103 -2.64 -19.29 -18.26
CA PHE A 103 -2.99 -18.56 -19.48
C PHE A 103 -2.80 -17.04 -19.33
N TRP A 104 -3.13 -16.48 -18.16
CA TRP A 104 -3.09 -15.03 -17.92
C TRP A 104 -1.72 -14.51 -17.51
N HIS A 105 -0.69 -15.36 -17.43
CA HIS A 105 0.62 -14.96 -16.88
C HIS A 105 1.36 -13.94 -17.75
N ASP A 106 1.17 -14.00 -19.06
CA ASP A 106 1.96 -13.23 -20.04
C ASP A 106 1.04 -12.64 -21.13
N ILE A 107 -0.20 -12.34 -20.78
CA ILE A 107 -1.22 -11.79 -21.68
C ILE A 107 -1.93 -10.64 -21.00
N ASP A 108 -2.09 -9.52 -21.71
CA ASP A 108 -2.92 -8.40 -21.26
C ASP A 108 -4.41 -8.85 -21.22
N PRO A 109 -5.10 -8.79 -20.07
CA PRO A 109 -6.47 -9.29 -19.95
C PRO A 109 -7.52 -8.51 -20.76
N LEU A 110 -7.22 -7.27 -21.16
CA LEU A 110 -8.12 -6.39 -21.89
C LEU A 110 -7.91 -6.51 -23.40
N THR A 111 -6.66 -6.57 -23.86
CA THR A 111 -6.33 -6.65 -25.30
C THR A 111 -6.16 -8.08 -25.80
N LEU A 112 -5.88 -9.03 -24.90
CA LEU A 112 -5.50 -10.41 -25.18
C LEU A 112 -4.19 -10.55 -25.97
N GLU A 113 -3.40 -9.49 -26.04
CA GLU A 113 -2.09 -9.49 -26.66
C GLU A 113 -1.03 -10.03 -25.69
N PRO A 114 -0.02 -10.78 -26.16
CA PRO A 114 1.10 -11.16 -25.32
C PRO A 114 1.78 -9.93 -24.72
N ILE A 115 2.10 -9.98 -23.44
CA ILE A 115 2.96 -8.98 -22.80
C ILE A 115 4.38 -9.27 -23.29
N GLU A 116 4.93 -8.38 -24.12
CA GLU A 116 6.30 -8.54 -24.60
C GLU A 116 7.28 -8.38 -23.43
N PRO A 117 8.27 -9.30 -23.28
CA PRO A 117 9.27 -9.15 -22.24
C PRO A 117 10.05 -7.84 -22.49
N PRO A 118 10.45 -7.12 -21.42
CA PRO A 118 11.24 -5.92 -21.56
C PRO A 118 12.51 -6.24 -22.37
N VAL A 119 12.82 -5.39 -23.36
CA VAL A 119 14.02 -5.54 -24.19
C VAL A 119 15.13 -4.76 -23.51
N ALA A 120 16.14 -5.49 -23.00
CA ALA A 120 17.31 -4.85 -22.41
C ALA A 120 18.05 -4.01 -23.45
N THR A 121 18.30 -2.74 -23.14
CA THR A 121 19.12 -1.84 -23.97
C THR A 121 20.57 -1.79 -23.48
N LEU A 122 20.81 -2.06 -22.19
CA LEU A 122 22.13 -2.11 -21.55
C LEU A 122 22.54 -3.53 -21.21
N SER A 123 23.85 -3.83 -21.20
CA SER A 123 24.39 -5.11 -20.69
C SER A 123 24.41 -5.17 -19.15
N PRO A 124 24.54 -6.36 -18.51
CA PRO A 124 24.53 -6.45 -17.05
C PRO A 124 25.62 -5.62 -16.39
N GLU A 125 26.82 -5.59 -16.98
CA GLU A 125 27.93 -4.77 -16.50
C GLU A 125 27.64 -3.26 -16.62
N GLU A 126 26.94 -2.84 -17.66
CA GLU A 126 26.51 -1.46 -17.83
C GLU A 126 25.44 -1.08 -16.82
N VAL A 127 24.43 -1.95 -16.60
CA VAL A 127 23.40 -1.75 -15.57
C VAL A 127 24.05 -1.55 -14.20
N LEU A 128 24.93 -2.47 -13.78
CA LEU A 128 25.60 -2.36 -12.49
C LEU A 128 26.42 -1.06 -12.38
N ARG A 129 27.10 -0.65 -13.47
CA ARG A 129 27.86 0.60 -13.49
C ARG A 129 26.96 1.83 -13.33
N GLU A 130 25.81 1.85 -14.00
CA GLU A 130 24.85 2.96 -13.91
C GLU A 130 24.22 3.04 -12.51
N LEU A 131 23.83 1.91 -11.93
CA LEU A 131 23.25 1.85 -10.57
C LEU A 131 24.26 2.18 -9.46
N SER A 132 25.57 2.13 -9.74
CA SER A 132 26.63 2.44 -8.77
C SER A 132 27.14 3.89 -8.86
N LYS A 133 26.49 4.77 -9.63
CA LYS A 133 26.91 6.17 -9.76
C LYS A 133 26.56 6.95 -8.49
N ALA A 134 27.59 7.37 -7.77
CA ALA A 134 27.46 8.15 -6.54
C ALA A 134 26.96 9.59 -6.77
N ASP A 135 27.24 10.15 -7.94
CA ASP A 135 26.96 11.54 -8.32
C ASP A 135 25.76 11.67 -9.27
N ALA A 136 24.88 10.66 -9.30
CA ALA A 136 23.69 10.68 -10.14
C ALA A 136 22.69 11.73 -9.64
N THR A 137 22.43 12.75 -10.46
CA THR A 137 21.38 13.76 -10.24
C THR A 137 20.05 13.39 -10.90
N GLU A 138 20.06 12.38 -11.77
CA GLU A 138 18.89 11.86 -12.45
C GLU A 138 18.78 10.35 -12.19
N GLN A 139 17.56 9.86 -12.12
CA GLN A 139 17.31 8.43 -11.93
C GLN A 139 17.76 7.63 -13.17
N PRO A 140 18.46 6.50 -13.01
CA PRO A 140 18.97 5.69 -14.12
C PRO A 140 17.86 4.81 -14.73
N LEU A 141 16.82 5.44 -15.28
CA LEU A 141 15.61 4.78 -15.81
C LEU A 141 15.94 3.67 -16.82
N GLU A 142 16.82 3.94 -17.78
CA GLU A 142 17.22 2.95 -18.79
C GLU A 142 17.90 1.71 -18.16
N ALA A 143 18.66 1.89 -17.07
CA ALA A 143 19.29 0.80 -16.35
C ALA A 143 18.27 0.02 -15.52
N LEU A 144 17.27 0.68 -14.93
CA LEU A 144 16.18 0.03 -14.21
C LEU A 144 15.28 -0.80 -15.14
N GLU A 145 14.92 -0.25 -16.30
CA GLU A 145 14.17 -0.96 -17.35
C GLU A 145 14.96 -2.17 -17.89
N SER A 146 16.27 -1.98 -18.13
CA SER A 146 17.15 -3.08 -18.57
C SER A 146 17.39 -4.14 -17.50
N ALA A 147 17.30 -3.79 -16.22
CA ALA A 147 17.57 -4.72 -15.12
C ALA A 147 16.57 -5.88 -15.09
N ASP A 148 15.28 -5.61 -15.29
CA ASP A 148 14.24 -6.65 -15.23
C ASP A 148 14.43 -7.72 -16.30
N ALA A 149 14.76 -7.29 -17.52
CA ALA A 149 15.12 -8.16 -18.64
C ALA A 149 16.40 -8.99 -18.40
N GLN A 150 17.23 -8.60 -17.43
CA GLN A 150 18.51 -9.24 -17.11
C GLN A 150 18.57 -9.81 -15.69
N ARG A 151 17.40 -10.05 -15.08
CA ARG A 151 17.25 -10.59 -13.73
C ARG A 151 18.20 -11.75 -13.44
N GLU A 152 18.27 -12.76 -14.31
CA GLU A 152 19.11 -13.95 -14.09
C GLU A 152 20.60 -13.61 -13.94
N ALA A 153 21.10 -12.66 -14.73
CA ALA A 153 22.50 -12.24 -14.71
C ALA A 153 22.81 -11.29 -13.54
N LEU A 154 21.84 -10.46 -13.14
CA LEU A 154 22.02 -9.42 -12.11
C LEU A 154 21.77 -9.91 -10.69
N THR A 155 21.00 -10.99 -10.50
CA THR A 155 20.61 -11.44 -9.16
C THR A 155 21.81 -11.70 -8.25
N GLU A 156 22.83 -12.42 -8.73
CA GLU A 156 24.01 -12.76 -7.91
C GLU A 156 24.88 -11.52 -7.60
N PRO A 157 25.23 -10.65 -8.57
CA PRO A 157 25.90 -9.38 -8.28
C PRO A 157 25.17 -8.49 -7.26
N LEU A 158 23.83 -8.39 -7.35
CA LEU A 158 23.05 -7.56 -6.43
C LEU A 158 23.00 -8.16 -5.01
N LEU A 159 22.92 -9.49 -4.87
CA LEU A 159 23.06 -10.16 -3.57
C LEU A 159 24.44 -9.90 -2.95
N GLN A 160 25.50 -9.89 -3.77
CA GLN A 160 26.85 -9.58 -3.31
C GLN A 160 26.99 -8.11 -2.88
N ALA A 161 26.32 -7.18 -3.56
CA ALA A 161 26.25 -5.78 -3.14
C ALA A 161 25.56 -5.62 -1.78
N MET A 162 24.42 -6.30 -1.57
CA MET A 162 23.75 -6.36 -0.27
C MET A 162 24.64 -6.92 0.83
N GLU A 163 25.29 -8.07 0.60
CA GLU A 163 26.20 -8.68 1.58
C GLU A 163 27.37 -7.76 1.91
N LYS A 164 27.96 -7.09 0.92
CA LYS A 164 29.04 -6.12 1.12
C LYS A 164 28.58 -4.95 2.00
N GLY A 165 27.41 -4.36 1.69
CA GLY A 165 26.80 -3.28 2.47
C GLY A 165 26.64 -3.66 3.94
N VAL A 166 26.03 -4.81 4.20
CA VAL A 166 25.77 -5.31 5.56
C VAL A 166 27.05 -5.69 6.31
N ALA A 167 28.08 -6.17 5.60
CA ALA A 167 29.34 -6.57 6.22
C ALA A 167 30.24 -5.38 6.59
N GLN A 168 30.08 -4.23 5.92
CA GLN A 168 30.96 -3.06 6.04
C GLN A 168 30.16 -1.74 6.05
N PRO A 169 29.14 -1.56 6.92
CA PRO A 169 28.20 -0.45 6.83
C PRO A 169 28.86 0.94 6.97
N GLU A 170 30.00 1.04 7.65
CA GLU A 170 30.71 2.31 7.88
C GLU A 170 31.79 2.62 6.82
N ASP A 171 32.22 1.62 6.04
CA ASP A 171 33.38 1.70 5.13
C ASP A 171 32.99 1.61 3.64
N LEU A 172 31.69 1.67 3.32
CA LEU A 172 31.22 1.60 1.95
C LEU A 172 31.56 2.88 1.17
N SER A 173 31.94 2.72 -0.10
CA SER A 173 31.99 3.87 -1.01
C SER A 173 30.57 4.33 -1.33
N GLU A 174 30.38 5.62 -1.63
CA GLU A 174 29.06 6.17 -2.01
C GLU A 174 28.41 5.37 -3.16
N GLY A 175 29.22 4.96 -4.15
CA GLY A 175 28.73 4.16 -5.27
C GLY A 175 28.30 2.74 -4.89
N ASP A 176 28.99 2.11 -3.93
CA ASP A 176 28.54 0.84 -3.36
C ASP A 176 27.24 1.01 -2.54
N GLY A 177 27.07 2.16 -1.87
CA GLY A 177 25.86 2.49 -1.13
C GLY A 177 24.65 2.67 -2.05
N MET A 178 24.84 3.36 -3.18
CA MET A 178 23.82 3.47 -4.23
C MET A 178 23.44 2.09 -4.78
N LEU A 179 24.43 1.25 -5.10
CA LEU A 179 24.16 -0.11 -5.59
C LEU A 179 23.45 -0.96 -4.53
N PHE A 180 23.80 -0.80 -3.24
CA PHE A 180 23.09 -1.45 -2.13
C PHE A 180 21.60 -1.07 -2.12
N GLY A 181 21.30 0.22 -2.20
CA GLY A 181 19.91 0.72 -2.24
C GLY A 181 19.12 0.11 -3.39
N TYR A 182 19.65 0.18 -4.62
CA TYR A 182 18.99 -0.43 -5.78
C TYR A 182 18.87 -1.94 -5.69
N ALA A 183 19.88 -2.63 -5.13
CA ALA A 183 19.82 -4.07 -4.92
C ALA A 183 18.65 -4.46 -4.01
N CYS A 184 18.41 -3.72 -2.92
CA CYS A 184 17.27 -3.94 -2.03
C CYS A 184 15.94 -3.89 -2.80
N TYR A 185 15.72 -2.86 -3.61
CA TYR A 185 14.48 -2.68 -4.37
C TYR A 185 14.32 -3.70 -5.52
N LEU A 186 15.36 -3.95 -6.32
CA LEU A 186 15.29 -4.91 -7.43
C LEU A 186 15.06 -6.33 -6.93
N LEU A 187 15.77 -6.76 -5.88
CA LEU A 187 15.60 -8.10 -5.30
C LEU A 187 14.23 -8.24 -4.62
N ALA A 188 13.70 -7.17 -4.02
CA ALA A 188 12.33 -7.13 -3.50
C ALA A 188 11.28 -7.22 -4.62
N MET A 189 11.41 -6.44 -5.70
CA MET A 189 10.53 -6.49 -6.87
C MET A 189 10.49 -7.89 -7.48
N TRP A 190 11.65 -8.54 -7.59
CA TRP A 190 11.79 -9.90 -8.10
C TRP A 190 11.37 -10.99 -7.13
N ARG A 191 11.05 -10.63 -5.87
CA ARG A 191 10.71 -11.56 -4.80
C ARG A 191 11.79 -12.63 -4.59
N GLU A 192 13.05 -12.21 -4.55
CA GLU A 192 14.21 -13.12 -4.40
C GLU A 192 14.41 -13.51 -2.92
N PRO A 193 14.09 -14.75 -2.50
CA PRO A 193 14.14 -15.14 -1.10
C PRO A 193 15.54 -15.18 -0.51
N ARG A 194 16.59 -15.31 -1.34
CA ARG A 194 17.99 -15.26 -0.84
C ARG A 194 18.37 -13.90 -0.26
N ALA A 195 17.64 -12.84 -0.59
CA ALA A 195 17.84 -11.51 -0.01
C ALA A 195 17.26 -11.37 1.40
N TYR A 196 16.33 -12.25 1.81
CA TYR A 196 15.67 -12.22 3.13
C TYR A 196 16.64 -12.15 4.32
N PRO A 197 17.61 -13.09 4.48
CA PRO A 197 18.56 -13.03 5.58
C PRO A 197 19.44 -11.77 5.53
N LEU A 198 19.70 -11.20 4.35
CA LEU A 198 20.49 -9.98 4.21
C LEU A 198 19.69 -8.76 4.66
N MET A 199 18.41 -8.69 4.27
CA MET A 199 17.48 -7.62 4.69
C MET A 199 17.29 -7.61 6.22
N VAL A 200 17.11 -8.80 6.82
CA VAL A 200 17.02 -8.93 8.28
C VAL A 200 18.33 -8.51 8.95
N ARG A 201 19.49 -8.90 8.41
CA ARG A 201 20.79 -8.51 8.95
C ARG A 201 21.03 -7.01 8.86
N TRP A 202 20.66 -6.38 7.75
CA TRP A 202 20.73 -4.92 7.57
C TRP A 202 19.92 -4.19 8.64
N LEU A 203 18.64 -4.54 8.80
CA LEU A 203 17.77 -3.93 9.81
C LEU A 203 18.15 -4.32 11.25
N SER A 204 18.95 -5.38 11.42
CA SER A 204 19.50 -5.79 12.73
C SER A 204 20.84 -5.15 13.07
N LEU A 205 21.40 -4.31 12.18
CA LEU A 205 22.63 -3.59 12.47
C LEU A 205 22.44 -2.73 13.74
N PRO A 206 23.48 -2.63 14.59
CA PRO A 206 23.37 -1.94 15.86
C PRO A 206 23.27 -0.42 15.70
N ASP A 207 22.67 0.22 16.69
CA ASP A 207 22.59 1.69 16.80
C ASP A 207 21.98 2.32 15.53
N GLU A 208 22.66 3.30 14.90
CA GLU A 208 22.18 3.99 13.70
C GLU A 208 22.70 3.39 12.39
N GLN A 209 23.48 2.30 12.43
CA GLN A 209 24.17 1.77 11.24
C GLN A 209 23.22 1.35 10.11
N ALA A 210 21.99 0.93 10.44
CA ALA A 210 20.99 0.64 9.42
C ALA A 210 20.57 1.91 8.64
N PHE A 211 20.42 3.04 9.34
CA PHE A 211 20.15 4.36 8.77
C PHE A 211 21.37 4.95 8.08
N ASP A 212 22.58 4.75 8.61
CA ASP A 212 23.81 5.20 7.94
C ASP A 212 23.96 4.53 6.57
N LEU A 213 23.55 3.27 6.44
CA LEU A 213 23.64 2.50 5.20
C LEU A 213 22.48 2.77 4.21
N GLY A 214 21.23 2.85 4.69
CA GLY A 214 20.07 2.95 3.79
C GLY A 214 19.23 4.23 3.92
N GLY A 215 19.60 5.13 4.83
CA GLY A 215 18.90 6.39 5.07
C GLY A 215 17.42 6.21 5.37
N ASP A 216 16.61 7.11 4.81
CA ASP A 216 15.16 7.13 4.98
C ASP A 216 14.46 5.90 4.35
N THR A 217 15.16 5.13 3.50
CA THR A 217 14.62 3.87 2.96
C THR A 217 14.21 2.91 4.07
N VAL A 218 14.88 2.96 5.23
CA VAL A 218 14.54 2.17 6.41
C VAL A 218 13.07 2.39 6.79
N THR A 219 12.62 3.64 6.94
CA THR A 219 11.26 3.96 7.41
C THR A 219 10.23 4.07 6.30
N GLU A 220 10.63 4.44 5.08
CA GLU A 220 9.70 4.56 3.96
C GLU A 220 9.29 3.18 3.42
N SER A 221 10.27 2.30 3.21
CA SER A 221 10.08 1.05 2.48
C SER A 221 10.60 -0.20 3.21
N GLY A 222 11.28 -0.08 4.35
CA GLY A 222 11.92 -1.19 5.05
C GLY A 222 10.98 -2.38 5.30
N ASN A 223 9.76 -2.13 5.80
CA ASN A 223 8.74 -3.17 5.99
C ASN A 223 8.32 -3.84 4.67
N ARG A 224 8.15 -3.08 3.58
CA ARG A 224 7.72 -3.60 2.27
C ARG A 224 8.84 -4.40 1.60
N LEU A 225 10.08 -3.91 1.67
CA LEU A 225 11.28 -4.59 1.19
C LEU A 225 11.45 -5.93 1.90
N LEU A 226 11.40 -5.94 3.23
CA LEU A 226 11.53 -7.15 4.05
C LEU A 226 10.42 -8.17 3.79
N ALA A 227 9.17 -7.72 3.70
CA ALA A 227 8.05 -8.60 3.39
C ALA A 227 8.14 -9.14 1.94
N SER A 228 8.65 -8.36 0.99
CA SER A 228 8.71 -8.76 -0.42
C SER A 228 9.70 -9.89 -0.68
N VAL A 229 10.79 -9.96 0.08
CA VAL A 229 11.79 -11.03 -0.04
C VAL A 229 11.53 -12.21 0.88
N TYR A 230 10.42 -12.24 1.63
CA TYR A 230 10.13 -13.28 2.61
C TYR A 230 10.23 -14.70 2.06
N ASP A 231 10.93 -15.58 2.78
CA ASP A 231 11.22 -16.96 2.37
C ASP A 231 10.26 -18.02 2.95
N GLY A 232 9.28 -17.59 3.74
CA GLY A 232 8.34 -18.47 4.45
C GLY A 232 8.70 -18.79 5.90
N ASN A 233 9.87 -18.39 6.40
CA ASN A 233 10.25 -18.55 7.80
C ASN A 233 10.16 -17.22 8.57
N PRO A 234 9.22 -17.05 9.53
CA PRO A 234 9.07 -15.79 10.25
C PRO A 234 10.11 -15.59 11.36
N GLU A 235 10.88 -16.63 11.74
CA GLU A 235 11.81 -16.58 12.89
C GLU A 235 12.84 -15.44 12.80
N PRO A 236 13.47 -15.14 11.65
CA PRO A 236 14.40 -14.01 11.54
C PRO A 236 13.75 -12.64 11.80
N ILE A 237 12.52 -12.41 11.30
CA ILE A 237 11.73 -11.20 11.62
C ILE A 237 11.45 -11.11 13.12
N LEU A 238 11.02 -12.23 13.74
CA LEU A 238 10.74 -12.27 15.17
C LEU A 238 11.98 -11.97 16.02
N ASN A 239 13.14 -12.50 15.61
CA ASN A 239 14.42 -12.22 16.26
C ASN A 239 14.80 -10.75 16.17
N LEU A 240 14.56 -10.09 15.04
CA LEU A 240 14.77 -8.64 14.88
C LEU A 240 13.86 -7.84 15.80
N ILE A 241 12.57 -8.16 15.90
CA ILE A 241 11.62 -7.46 16.80
C ILE A 241 12.13 -7.48 18.26
N HIS A 242 12.73 -8.60 18.69
CA HIS A 242 13.27 -8.78 20.04
C HIS A 242 14.71 -8.28 20.23
N ASN A 243 15.41 -7.89 19.16
CA ASN A 243 16.80 -7.43 19.23
C ASN A 243 16.90 -6.01 19.80
N GLU A 244 17.13 -5.87 21.09
CA GLU A 244 17.27 -4.57 21.76
C GLU A 244 18.49 -3.74 21.33
N LYS A 245 19.43 -4.33 20.58
CA LYS A 245 20.58 -3.59 20.01
C LYS A 245 20.25 -2.92 18.67
N ALA A 246 19.22 -3.40 17.97
CA ALA A 246 18.76 -2.80 16.73
C ALA A 246 17.99 -1.52 17.03
N ASN A 247 18.05 -0.58 16.09
CA ASN A 247 17.30 0.67 16.16
C ASN A 247 15.79 0.39 16.39
N PRO A 248 15.12 1.10 17.31
CA PRO A 248 13.68 0.95 17.54
C PRO A 248 12.80 1.02 16.29
N TYR A 249 13.14 1.91 15.34
CA TYR A 249 12.41 2.05 14.08
C TYR A 249 12.57 0.79 13.23
N CYS A 250 13.78 0.23 13.09
CA CYS A 250 14.01 -1.03 12.37
C CYS A 250 13.23 -2.21 12.96
N ARG A 251 13.10 -2.25 14.30
CA ARG A 251 12.29 -3.26 14.98
C ARG A 251 10.79 -3.03 14.73
N GLY A 252 10.36 -1.78 14.61
CA GLY A 252 9.02 -1.39 14.20
C GLY A 252 8.71 -1.79 12.75
N GLU A 253 9.65 -1.61 11.84
CA GLU A 253 9.54 -2.07 10.44
C GLU A 253 9.35 -3.59 10.37
N ALA A 254 10.01 -4.35 11.24
CA ALA A 254 9.81 -5.79 11.36
C ALA A 254 8.39 -6.16 11.86
N VAL A 255 7.82 -5.36 12.77
CA VAL A 255 6.40 -5.50 13.18
C VAL A 255 5.49 -5.24 11.98
N MET A 256 5.68 -4.13 11.26
CA MET A 256 4.88 -3.78 10.09
C MET A 256 5.04 -4.79 8.96
N ALA A 257 6.23 -5.37 8.76
CA ALA A 257 6.45 -6.41 7.76
C ALA A 257 5.54 -7.63 8.01
N LEU A 258 5.31 -8.03 9.26
CA LEU A 258 4.34 -9.10 9.57
C LEU A 258 2.90 -8.71 9.20
N CYS A 259 2.53 -7.44 9.34
CA CYS A 259 1.24 -6.91 8.90
C CYS A 259 1.12 -7.02 7.37
N ARG A 260 2.15 -6.58 6.64
CA ARG A 260 2.23 -6.72 5.17
C ARG A 260 2.12 -8.18 4.76
N LEU A 261 2.83 -9.09 5.41
CA LEU A 261 2.76 -10.51 5.08
C LEU A 261 1.36 -11.09 5.30
N ALA A 262 0.64 -10.68 6.35
CA ALA A 262 -0.75 -11.08 6.55
C ALA A 262 -1.68 -10.49 5.48
N ASN A 263 -1.62 -9.18 5.26
CA ASN A 263 -2.49 -8.47 4.32
C ASN A 263 -2.24 -8.90 2.86
N TRP A 264 -0.99 -9.20 2.52
CA TRP A 264 -0.62 -9.72 1.20
C TRP A 264 -0.90 -11.22 1.04
N GLY A 265 -1.39 -11.92 2.07
CA GLY A 265 -1.68 -13.35 2.00
C GLY A 265 -0.46 -14.28 2.02
N GLU A 266 0.73 -13.76 2.34
CA GLU A 266 1.99 -14.53 2.45
C GLU A 266 2.12 -15.23 3.84
N MET A 267 1.37 -14.77 4.84
CA MET A 267 1.26 -15.41 6.15
C MET A 267 -0.19 -15.51 6.63
N PRO A 268 -0.59 -16.59 7.32
CA PRO A 268 -1.93 -16.69 7.90
C PRO A 268 -2.18 -15.57 8.93
N ARG A 269 -3.27 -14.81 8.76
CA ARG A 269 -3.67 -13.70 9.65
C ARG A 269 -3.70 -14.11 11.12
N ASP A 270 -4.30 -15.26 11.44
CA ASP A 270 -4.40 -15.77 12.82
C ASP A 270 -3.03 -15.99 13.49
N ALA A 271 -2.02 -16.39 12.70
CA ALA A 271 -0.66 -16.58 13.21
C ALA A 271 -0.02 -15.24 13.59
N VAL A 272 -0.21 -14.21 12.75
CA VAL A 272 0.28 -12.85 13.03
C VAL A 272 -0.46 -12.23 14.23
N ILE A 273 -1.77 -12.44 14.35
CA ILE A 273 -2.55 -12.00 15.52
C ILE A 273 -2.00 -12.60 16.82
N GLU A 274 -1.64 -13.88 16.83
CA GLU A 274 -1.06 -14.51 18.02
C GLU A 274 0.34 -13.98 18.35
N ILE A 275 1.13 -13.60 17.34
CA ILE A 275 2.40 -12.89 17.55
C ILE A 275 2.14 -11.52 18.19
N TYR A 276 1.22 -10.73 17.64
CA TYR A 276 0.90 -9.40 18.16
C TYR A 276 0.28 -9.44 19.55
N ARG A 277 -0.56 -10.43 19.87
CA ARG A 277 -1.07 -10.65 21.24
C ARG A 277 0.06 -10.77 22.26
N LYS A 278 1.13 -11.52 21.93
CA LYS A 278 2.31 -11.66 22.79
C LYS A 278 3.10 -10.35 22.89
N LEU A 279 3.26 -9.62 21.78
CA LEU A 279 3.94 -8.34 21.76
C LEU A 279 3.20 -7.27 22.57
N ILE A 280 1.87 -7.21 22.51
CA ILE A 280 1.04 -6.34 23.36
C ILE A 280 1.33 -6.63 24.84
N GLY A 281 1.30 -7.91 25.23
CA GLY A 281 1.64 -8.32 26.60
C GLY A 281 3.04 -7.84 27.02
N HIS A 282 4.04 -8.03 26.16
CA HIS A 282 5.40 -7.56 26.40
C HIS A 282 5.52 -6.02 26.53
N CYS A 283 4.82 -5.27 25.66
CA CYS A 283 4.83 -3.81 25.69
C CYS A 283 4.20 -3.28 26.99
N VAL A 284 3.12 -3.90 27.45
CA VAL A 284 2.48 -3.60 28.73
C VAL A 284 3.44 -3.86 29.91
N GLU A 285 4.21 -4.95 29.88
CA GLU A 285 5.19 -5.26 30.93
C GLU A 285 6.34 -4.24 30.98
N LYS A 286 6.85 -3.80 29.81
CA LYS A 286 8.01 -2.90 29.75
C LYS A 286 7.69 -1.42 29.93
N LYS A 287 6.42 -1.00 29.78
CA LYS A 287 5.92 0.39 29.81
C LYS A 287 6.65 1.31 28.81
N ASN A 288 5.91 1.91 27.89
CA ASN A 288 6.44 2.82 26.85
C ASN A 288 7.54 2.17 25.99
N SER A 289 7.34 0.89 25.60
CA SER A 289 8.19 0.28 24.57
C SER A 289 7.98 1.02 23.25
N PRO A 290 9.03 1.41 22.52
CA PRO A 290 8.91 2.04 21.19
C PRO A 290 8.15 1.19 20.16
N LEU A 291 8.02 -0.12 20.41
CA LEU A 291 7.24 -1.02 19.58
C LEU A 291 5.72 -0.81 19.72
N TRP A 292 5.27 -0.13 20.77
CA TRP A 292 3.86 0.02 21.06
C TRP A 292 3.10 0.67 19.91
N ASP A 293 3.63 1.78 19.38
CA ASP A 293 3.04 2.50 18.25
C ASP A 293 2.87 1.60 17.02
N TYR A 294 3.92 0.87 16.67
CA TYR A 294 3.92 -0.05 15.53
C TYR A 294 2.96 -1.23 15.70
N VAL A 295 2.88 -1.80 16.90
CA VAL A 295 1.99 -2.94 17.17
C VAL A 295 0.53 -2.52 17.07
N VAL A 296 0.17 -1.35 17.63
CA VAL A 296 -1.21 -0.84 17.55
C VAL A 296 -1.56 -0.44 16.12
N GLN A 297 -0.66 0.26 15.40
CA GLN A 297 -0.86 0.59 13.99
C GLN A 297 -1.05 -0.68 13.14
N ALA A 298 -0.20 -1.69 13.33
CA ALA A 298 -0.33 -2.95 12.62
C ALA A 298 -1.68 -3.63 12.89
N CYS A 299 -2.18 -3.58 14.13
CA CYS A 299 -3.49 -4.12 14.49
C CYS A 299 -4.64 -3.40 13.79
N VAL A 300 -4.56 -2.07 13.61
CA VAL A 300 -5.55 -1.30 12.85
C VAL A 300 -5.52 -1.71 11.37
N ASN A 301 -4.33 -1.69 10.76
CA ASN A 301 -4.16 -1.95 9.32
C ASN A 301 -4.57 -3.37 8.90
N MET A 302 -4.52 -4.33 9.81
CA MET A 302 -4.95 -5.72 9.56
C MET A 302 -6.36 -6.04 10.08
N GLU A 303 -7.09 -5.03 10.56
CA GLU A 303 -8.37 -5.16 11.26
C GLU A 303 -8.34 -6.22 12.37
N ALA A 304 -7.31 -6.26 13.22
CA ALA A 304 -7.19 -7.23 14.32
C ALA A 304 -8.13 -6.89 15.50
N LEU A 305 -9.45 -6.90 15.25
CA LEU A 305 -10.50 -6.60 16.22
C LEU A 305 -10.37 -7.46 17.50
N GLU A 306 -9.86 -8.68 17.34
CA GLU A 306 -9.63 -9.64 18.42
C GLU A 306 -8.57 -9.20 19.43
N LEU A 307 -7.81 -8.14 19.13
CA LEU A 307 -6.78 -7.55 20.00
C LEU A 307 -7.19 -6.19 20.57
N PHE A 308 -8.27 -5.58 20.07
CA PHE A 308 -8.69 -4.24 20.49
C PHE A 308 -9.06 -4.16 21.97
N PRO A 309 -9.74 -5.16 22.59
CA PRO A 309 -9.98 -5.16 24.02
C PRO A 309 -8.69 -5.11 24.84
N GLU A 310 -7.66 -5.88 24.45
CA GLU A 310 -6.35 -5.89 25.08
C GLU A 310 -5.62 -4.55 24.91
N ILE A 311 -5.72 -3.92 23.74
CA ILE A 311 -5.15 -2.60 23.46
C ILE A 311 -5.82 -1.53 24.33
N ARG A 312 -7.16 -1.48 24.38
CA ARG A 312 -7.90 -0.53 25.23
C ARG A 312 -7.57 -0.74 26.71
N ALA A 313 -7.47 -2.00 27.15
CA ALA A 313 -7.06 -2.33 28.52
C ALA A 313 -5.62 -1.89 28.82
N ALA A 314 -4.72 -1.88 27.83
CA ALA A 314 -3.37 -1.34 27.99
C ALA A 314 -3.40 0.19 28.20
N PHE A 315 -4.22 0.93 27.44
CA PHE A 315 -4.41 2.37 27.65
C PHE A 315 -4.91 2.70 29.06
N GLU A 316 -5.89 1.93 29.56
CA GLU A 316 -6.42 2.11 30.92
C GLU A 316 -5.40 1.84 32.03
N ARG A 317 -4.41 0.98 31.78
CA ARG A 317 -3.31 0.67 32.72
C ARG A 317 -2.19 1.71 32.68
N GLY A 318 -2.35 2.79 31.91
CA GLY A 318 -1.42 3.91 31.84
C GLY A 318 -0.29 3.72 30.82
N LEU A 319 -0.47 2.84 29.82
CA LEU A 319 0.33 2.90 28.60
C LEU A 319 -0.19 4.08 27.76
N GLU A 320 0.72 4.88 27.21
CA GLU A 320 0.35 6.06 26.43
C GLU A 320 -0.38 5.65 25.15
N GLU A 321 -1.31 6.49 24.69
CA GLU A 321 -1.93 6.33 23.37
C GLU A 321 -0.86 6.56 22.30
N PRO A 322 -0.78 5.68 21.28
CA PRO A 322 0.17 5.83 20.19
C PRO A 322 0.09 7.19 19.50
N MET A 323 1.21 7.58 18.91
CA MET A 323 1.32 8.82 18.14
C MET A 323 0.42 8.81 16.89
N PHE A 324 0.26 7.64 16.27
CA PHE A 324 -0.43 7.48 14.98
C PHE A 324 -1.83 6.91 15.08
N VAL A 325 -2.18 6.29 16.23
CA VAL A 325 -3.46 5.62 16.44
C VAL A 325 -4.00 5.94 17.82
N ASP A 326 -5.21 6.45 17.89
CA ASP A 326 -5.93 6.69 19.12
C ASP A 326 -7.15 5.75 19.30
N ARG A 327 -7.97 6.02 20.31
CA ARG A 327 -9.15 5.19 20.61
C ARG A 327 -10.27 5.37 19.59
N GLU A 328 -10.38 6.56 18.98
CA GLU A 328 -11.38 6.87 17.97
C GLU A 328 -11.08 6.07 16.71
N ASP A 329 -9.80 5.94 16.32
CA ASP A 329 -9.39 5.07 15.21
C ASP A 329 -9.85 3.61 15.41
N LEU A 330 -9.73 3.07 16.63
CA LEU A 330 -10.23 1.72 16.94
C LEU A 330 -11.76 1.63 16.79
N ASP A 331 -12.49 2.66 17.23
CA ASP A 331 -13.95 2.73 17.09
C ASP A 331 -14.36 2.82 15.60
N GLU A 332 -13.62 3.58 14.80
CA GLU A 332 -13.83 3.70 13.35
C GLU A 332 -13.59 2.36 12.65
N VAL A 333 -12.52 1.66 13.00
CA VAL A 333 -12.22 0.33 12.47
C VAL A 333 -13.30 -0.67 12.85
N GLU A 334 -13.84 -0.64 14.07
CA GLU A 334 -14.94 -1.53 14.51
C GLU A 334 -16.28 -1.21 13.82
N ALA A 335 -16.57 0.07 13.60
CA ALA A 335 -17.81 0.52 12.95
C ALA A 335 -17.78 0.37 11.42
N GLY A 336 -16.58 0.30 10.83
CA GLY A 336 -16.38 0.24 9.39
C GLY A 336 -16.79 -1.09 8.72
N PRO A 337 -16.85 -1.12 7.38
CA PRO A 337 -17.01 -2.35 6.61
C PRO A 337 -15.83 -3.31 6.86
N ARG A 338 -16.09 -4.61 6.94
CA ARG A 338 -15.03 -5.61 7.11
C ARG A 338 -14.15 -5.68 5.86
N GLY A 339 -12.83 -5.75 6.07
CA GLY A 339 -11.83 -5.86 5.01
C GLY A 339 -11.44 -4.52 4.39
N TRP A 340 -12.17 -3.44 4.66
CA TRP A 340 -11.90 -2.14 4.04
C TRP A 340 -10.51 -1.60 4.40
N TRP A 341 -10.10 -1.69 5.68
CA TRP A 341 -8.79 -1.19 6.10
C TRP A 341 -7.65 -2.04 5.55
N ILE A 342 -7.88 -3.34 5.40
CA ILE A 342 -6.93 -4.25 4.76
C ILE A 342 -6.75 -3.86 3.29
N GLU A 343 -7.84 -3.65 2.55
CA GLU A 343 -7.80 -3.21 1.15
C GLU A 343 -7.09 -1.86 0.99
N GLN A 344 -7.38 -0.88 1.85
CA GLN A 344 -6.68 0.41 1.82
C GLN A 344 -5.19 0.24 2.11
N ASP A 345 -4.82 -0.54 3.13
CA ASP A 345 -3.43 -0.78 3.47
C ASP A 345 -2.66 -1.47 2.32
N ILE A 346 -3.30 -2.40 1.60
CA ILE A 346 -2.72 -3.03 0.41
C ILE A 346 -2.56 -2.01 -0.72
N ALA A 347 -3.54 -1.13 -0.94
CA ALA A 347 -3.49 -0.11 -1.99
C ALA A 347 -2.42 0.95 -1.72
N ASP A 348 -2.27 1.38 -0.47
CA ASP A 348 -1.30 2.38 -0.05
C ASP A 348 0.12 1.80 0.06
N ARG A 349 0.23 0.53 0.47
CA ARG A 349 1.50 -0.17 0.71
C ARG A 349 1.52 -1.51 -0.04
N PRO A 350 1.43 -1.50 -1.39
CA PRO A 350 1.50 -2.73 -2.16
C PRO A 350 2.92 -3.31 -2.08
N PRO A 351 3.16 -4.55 -2.52
CA PRO A 351 4.52 -5.00 -2.73
C PRO A 351 5.31 -4.10 -3.70
N ILE A 352 6.63 -4.25 -3.72
CA ILE A 352 7.46 -3.49 -4.67
C ILE A 352 7.19 -4.02 -6.08
N MET A 353 6.68 -3.16 -6.96
CA MET A 353 6.32 -3.52 -8.34
C MET A 353 7.09 -2.72 -9.40
N ASP A 354 7.54 -1.50 -9.07
CA ASP A 354 8.32 -0.65 -9.96
C ASP A 354 9.40 0.11 -9.20
N VAL A 355 10.68 -0.20 -9.43
CA VAL A 355 11.79 0.44 -8.71
C VAL A 355 11.94 1.93 -9.06
N ALA A 356 11.52 2.36 -10.25
CA ALA A 356 11.61 3.77 -10.63
C ALA A 356 10.68 4.62 -9.77
N SER A 357 9.39 4.26 -9.68
CA SER A 357 8.44 4.94 -8.81
C SER A 357 8.87 4.92 -7.33
N GLU A 358 9.50 3.84 -6.88
CA GLU A 358 9.88 3.63 -5.48
C GLU A 358 11.14 4.39 -5.05
N THR A 359 11.95 4.86 -6.00
CA THR A 359 13.22 5.56 -5.71
C THR A 359 13.25 7.01 -6.23
N VAL A 360 12.17 7.49 -6.85
CA VAL A 360 12.07 8.86 -7.39
C VAL A 360 12.23 9.94 -6.31
N TRP A 361 11.81 9.65 -5.07
CA TRP A 361 11.89 10.58 -3.94
C TRP A 361 13.28 10.68 -3.32
N TRP A 362 14.25 9.85 -3.76
CA TRP A 362 15.59 9.86 -3.18
C TRP A 362 16.22 11.25 -3.30
N LYS A 363 16.83 11.70 -2.21
CA LYS A 363 17.38 13.04 -2.09
C LYS A 363 18.37 13.43 -3.20
N CYS A 364 19.08 12.45 -3.77
CA CYS A 364 20.00 12.69 -4.88
C CYS A 364 19.30 13.09 -6.21
N PHE A 365 18.00 12.86 -6.34
CA PHE A 365 17.19 13.21 -7.52
C PHE A 365 16.26 14.40 -7.29
N SER A 366 16.10 14.86 -6.04
CA SER A 366 15.36 16.06 -5.70
C SER A 366 16.31 17.27 -5.60
N ASP A 367 15.99 18.38 -6.26
CA ASP A 367 16.74 19.62 -6.05
C ASP A 367 16.55 20.11 -4.61
N GLU A 368 17.59 20.67 -3.99
CA GLU A 368 17.54 21.17 -2.59
C GLU A 368 16.46 22.25 -2.38
N GLU A 369 15.96 22.88 -3.46
CA GLU A 369 14.88 23.88 -3.41
C GLU A 369 13.50 23.24 -3.18
N ASP A 370 13.26 22.00 -3.62
CA ASP A 370 11.94 21.34 -3.49
C ASP A 370 11.64 20.83 -2.08
N PHE A 371 12.67 20.63 -1.24
CA PHE A 371 12.50 20.11 0.13
C PHE A 371 12.12 21.21 1.15
N PHE A 372 12.35 22.49 0.81
CA PHE A 372 12.02 23.64 1.65
C PHE A 372 10.87 24.49 1.13
N ASP A 373 10.37 24.23 -0.08
CA ASP A 373 9.13 24.82 -0.63
C ASP A 373 7.87 23.98 -0.34
N PHE A 374 7.92 23.08 0.66
CA PHE A 374 6.70 22.57 1.27
C PHE A 374 6.12 23.64 2.19
N ASP A 375 5.32 24.55 1.63
CA ASP A 375 4.49 25.47 2.41
C ASP A 375 3.28 24.69 2.96
N PRO A 376 3.04 24.65 4.28
CA PRO A 376 1.79 24.11 4.82
C PRO A 376 0.51 24.78 4.27
N GLU A 377 0.63 25.94 3.61
CA GLU A 377 -0.45 26.62 2.88
C GLU A 377 -0.77 25.97 1.51
N ASP A 378 0.13 25.18 0.91
CA ASP A 378 -0.13 24.47 -0.36
C ASP A 378 -1.16 23.33 -0.22
N TYR A 379 -1.42 22.87 1.00
CA TYR A 379 -2.54 21.96 1.30
C TYR A 379 -3.88 22.68 1.44
N LEU A 380 -3.87 24.02 1.48
CA LEU A 380 -5.06 24.86 1.62
C LEU A 380 -5.45 25.59 0.33
N ASP A 381 -4.61 25.61 -0.70
CA ASP A 381 -4.86 26.32 -1.97
C ASP A 381 -5.43 25.46 -3.11
N SER A 382 -5.60 24.14 -2.89
CA SER A 382 -6.24 23.24 -3.88
C SER A 382 -7.71 23.60 -4.21
N ASP A 383 -8.35 24.44 -3.40
CA ASP A 383 -9.71 24.94 -3.66
C ASP A 383 -9.71 26.22 -4.55
N GLU A 384 -8.70 27.09 -4.50
CA GLU A 384 -8.68 28.35 -5.26
C GLU A 384 -8.26 28.16 -6.72
N ASP A 385 -7.29 27.29 -7.00
CA ASP A 385 -6.84 26.95 -8.37
C ASP A 385 -7.90 26.15 -9.16
N PHE A 386 -8.66 25.31 -8.45
CA PHE A 386 -9.80 24.60 -9.02
C PHE A 386 -10.93 25.57 -9.40
N LEU A 387 -11.22 26.57 -8.55
CA LEU A 387 -12.22 27.61 -8.82
C LEU A 387 -11.80 28.56 -9.95
N ALA A 388 -10.51 28.89 -10.05
CA ALA A 388 -9.97 29.69 -11.14
C ALA A 388 -10.09 28.95 -12.49
N SER A 389 -9.76 27.67 -12.51
CA SER A 389 -9.90 26.80 -13.70
C SER A 389 -11.36 26.57 -14.10
N ALA A 390 -12.28 26.47 -13.14
CA ALA A 390 -13.71 26.38 -13.39
C ALA A 390 -14.30 27.67 -14.00
N GLY A 391 -13.71 28.83 -13.68
CA GLY A 391 -14.05 30.13 -14.26
C GLY A 391 -13.70 30.24 -15.74
N GLU A 392 -12.54 29.72 -16.17
CA GLU A 392 -12.13 29.69 -17.58
C GLU A 392 -12.96 28.72 -18.43
N LEU A 393 -13.48 27.64 -17.82
CA LEU A 393 -14.34 26.65 -18.47
C LEU A 393 -15.82 27.05 -18.54
N GLY A 394 -16.19 28.24 -18.06
CA GLY A 394 -17.57 28.74 -18.11
C GLY A 394 -18.54 27.97 -17.19
N LEU A 395 -18.04 27.32 -16.14
CA LEU A 395 -18.82 26.55 -15.16
C LEU A 395 -19.33 27.40 -13.98
N GLY A 396 -19.05 28.72 -13.98
CA GLY A 396 -19.33 29.64 -12.88
C GLY A 396 -20.80 29.67 -12.42
N ASP A 397 -21.76 29.50 -13.33
CA ASP A 397 -23.19 29.55 -13.00
C ASP A 397 -23.72 28.25 -12.33
N VAL A 398 -22.92 27.17 -12.31
CA VAL A 398 -23.31 25.89 -11.68
C VAL A 398 -22.93 25.85 -10.19
N ILE A 399 -21.91 26.62 -9.79
CA ILE A 399 -21.27 26.53 -8.46
C ILE A 399 -21.97 27.42 -7.41
N GLU A 400 -22.74 28.45 -7.81
CA GLU A 400 -23.39 29.36 -6.84
C GLU A 400 -24.59 28.76 -6.06
N SER A 401 -25.04 27.54 -6.36
CA SER A 401 -26.27 26.99 -5.73
C SER A 401 -26.06 25.94 -4.63
N ASN A 402 -24.83 25.50 -4.36
CA ASN A 402 -24.52 24.54 -3.27
C ASN A 402 -23.24 24.93 -2.51
N ALA A 403 -23.24 26.10 -1.89
CA ALA A 403 -22.19 26.42 -0.92
C ALA A 403 -22.31 25.48 0.30
N PRO A 404 -21.28 24.68 0.64
CA PRO A 404 -21.23 24.03 1.94
C PRO A 404 -21.20 25.11 3.04
N VAL A 405 -21.92 24.87 4.14
CA VAL A 405 -21.82 25.70 5.34
C VAL A 405 -20.36 25.62 5.80
N ARG A 406 -19.60 26.70 5.60
CA ARG A 406 -18.22 26.83 6.08
C ARG A 406 -18.18 26.54 7.57
N SER A 407 -17.69 25.36 7.97
CA SER A 407 -17.22 25.18 9.33
C SER A 407 -15.94 26.00 9.45
N GLY A 408 -15.95 27.03 10.29
CA GLY A 408 -14.78 27.91 10.47
C GLY A 408 -13.51 27.11 10.82
N LYS A 409 -12.35 27.69 10.46
CA LYS A 409 -10.99 27.17 10.70
C LYS A 409 -10.90 26.47 12.08
N LYS A 410 -10.69 25.15 12.09
CA LYS A 410 -10.48 24.39 13.34
C LYS A 410 -9.19 24.92 13.98
N VAL A 411 -9.30 25.52 15.17
CA VAL A 411 -8.15 26.05 15.91
C VAL A 411 -7.24 24.90 16.33
N GLY A 412 -5.97 24.98 15.96
CA GLY A 412 -4.97 23.98 16.32
C GLY A 412 -4.77 23.91 17.83
N ARG A 413 -4.60 22.69 18.37
CA ARG A 413 -4.50 22.43 19.82
C ARG A 413 -3.39 23.24 20.54
N ASN A 414 -2.35 23.63 19.82
CA ASN A 414 -1.23 24.45 20.32
C ASN A 414 -1.30 25.94 19.95
N GLU A 415 -2.27 26.39 19.17
CA GLU A 415 -2.47 27.79 18.77
C GLU A 415 -3.04 28.65 19.91
N PRO A 416 -2.91 29.99 19.84
CA PRO A 416 -3.57 30.90 20.77
C PRO A 416 -5.09 30.66 20.79
N CYS A 417 -5.65 30.54 22.00
CA CYS A 417 -7.06 30.24 22.17
C CYS A 417 -7.91 31.43 21.70
N PRO A 418 -8.94 31.20 20.85
CA PRO A 418 -9.74 32.26 20.22
C PRO A 418 -10.60 33.05 21.22
N CYS A 419 -10.70 32.61 22.48
CA CYS A 419 -11.37 33.37 23.54
C CYS A 419 -10.58 34.61 24.02
N GLY A 420 -9.40 34.88 23.46
CA GLY A 420 -8.58 36.05 23.79
C GLY A 420 -7.82 35.94 25.11
N SER A 421 -7.70 34.73 25.68
CA SER A 421 -7.03 34.52 26.98
C SER A 421 -5.50 34.60 26.92
N GLY A 422 -4.91 34.65 25.72
CA GLY A 422 -3.46 34.59 25.51
C GLY A 422 -2.82 33.23 25.80
N LYS A 423 -3.61 32.20 26.12
CA LYS A 423 -3.14 30.82 26.39
C LYS A 423 -3.33 29.93 25.16
N LYS A 424 -2.55 28.86 25.02
CA LYS A 424 -2.76 27.82 23.98
C LYS A 424 -4.13 27.16 24.14
N TYR A 425 -4.80 26.81 23.03
CA TYR A 425 -6.17 26.27 23.00
C TYR A 425 -6.38 25.09 23.96
N LYS A 426 -5.45 24.11 23.97
CA LYS A 426 -5.45 22.96 24.89
C LYS A 426 -5.40 23.27 26.38
N LYS A 427 -4.96 24.47 26.75
CA LYS A 427 -4.88 24.91 28.16
C LYS A 427 -6.02 25.86 28.53
N CYS A 428 -6.97 26.08 27.63
CA CYS A 428 -8.09 26.99 27.82
C CYS A 428 -9.42 26.35 27.39
N CYS A 429 -9.89 26.61 26.16
CA CYS A 429 -11.21 26.15 25.71
C CYS A 429 -11.23 24.71 25.18
N GLY A 430 -10.07 24.11 24.90
CA GLY A 430 -9.93 22.71 24.50
C GLY A 430 -9.57 21.78 25.65
N LYS A 431 -10.21 21.96 26.82
CA LYS A 431 -10.04 21.12 28.01
C LYS A 431 -11.22 20.18 28.18
#